data_AF-A0ABD0MHY7-F1
#
_entry.id   AF-A0ABD0MHY7-F1
#
_cell.length_a   1.000
_cell.length_b   1.000
_cell.length_c   1.000
_cell.angle_alpha   90.00
_cell.angle_beta   90.00
_cell.angle_gamma   90.00
#
_symmetry.space_group_name_H-M   'P 1'
#
loop_
_entity.id
_entity.type
_entity.pdbx_description
1 polymer ?
#
loop_
_entity_poly.entity_id
_entity_poly.type
_entity_poly.pdbx_seq_one_letter_code
_entity_poly.pdbx_strand_id
1 'polypeptide(L)'
;VACLLEEDPLSLVPEGMHIIGDSAYPLLHQLMRPYRDNGHLTARQKRFNRKLNAARVVIEHAFGIMKSKFRRLRYLQMRNIQNISSA
;
A
#
# COMPACT_ATOMS: atom_id res chain seq x y z
N VAL A 1 1.57 6.97 6.37
CA VAL A 1 1.98 6.83 4.96
C VAL A 1 1.52 8.04 4.16
N ALA A 2 0.22 8.33 4.05
CA ALA A 2 -0.25 9.57 3.39
C ALA A 2 0.37 10.84 4.01
N CYS A 3 0.27 10.99 5.34
CA CYS A 3 0.97 12.06 6.08
C CYS A 3 2.48 12.14 5.79
N LEU A 4 3.16 11.01 5.61
CA LEU A 4 4.62 11.00 5.38
C LEU A 4 4.99 11.44 3.96
N LEU A 5 4.10 11.20 2.99
CA LEU A 5 4.28 11.62 1.60
C LEU A 5 3.93 13.09 1.38
N GLU A 6 3.20 13.70 2.31
CA GLU A 6 2.81 15.12 2.26
C GLU A 6 3.90 16.02 2.86
N GLU A 7 4.63 15.55 3.88
CA GLU A 7 5.66 16.33 4.58
C GLU A 7 6.99 16.44 3.79
N ASP A 8 7.46 15.35 3.20
CA ASP A 8 8.68 15.35 2.36
C ASP A 8 8.58 14.32 1.22
N PRO A 9 7.98 14.73 0.09
CA PRO A 9 7.70 13.83 -1.02
C PRO A 9 8.99 13.34 -1.70
N LEU A 10 9.97 14.23 -1.90
CA LEU A 10 11.11 13.99 -2.78
C LEU A 10 12.20 13.10 -2.15
N SER A 11 12.25 13.02 -0.82
CA SER A 11 13.20 12.12 -0.15
C SER A 11 12.79 10.66 -0.22
N LEU A 12 11.48 10.37 -0.38
CA LEU A 12 10.96 9.01 -0.35
C LEU A 12 10.75 8.41 -1.75
N VAL A 13 10.43 9.24 -2.75
CA VAL A 13 10.12 8.79 -4.11
C VAL A 13 10.93 9.62 -5.12
N PRO A 14 11.79 8.99 -5.95
CA PRO A 14 12.52 9.69 -6.99
C PRO A 14 11.59 10.45 -7.95
N GLU A 15 12.12 11.50 -8.56
CA GLU A 15 11.36 12.31 -9.51
C GLU A 15 10.87 11.47 -10.70
N GLY A 16 9.61 11.68 -11.10
CA GLY A 16 8.95 10.90 -12.16
C GLY A 16 8.50 9.50 -11.76
N MET A 17 8.66 9.11 -10.49
CA MET A 17 8.16 7.83 -9.96
C MET A 17 6.96 8.02 -9.02
N HIS A 18 6.20 6.94 -8.84
CA HIS A 18 5.07 6.89 -7.93
C HIS A 18 5.08 5.58 -7.13
N ILE A 19 4.63 5.66 -5.88
CA ILE A 19 4.30 4.51 -5.05
C ILE A 19 2.98 3.91 -5.54
N ILE A 20 2.90 2.59 -5.51
CA ILE A 20 1.68 1.84 -5.81
C ILE A 20 0.96 1.54 -4.50
N GLY A 21 -0.23 2.11 -4.34
CA GLY A 21 -1.11 1.85 -3.21
C GLY A 21 -2.27 0.93 -3.57
N ASP A 22 -2.83 0.30 -2.53
CA ASP A 22 -4.13 -0.36 -2.62
C ASP A 22 -5.28 0.67 -2.62
N SER A 23 -6.47 0.20 -2.96
CA SER A 23 -7.73 0.95 -2.98
C SER A 23 -8.13 1.61 -1.66
N ALA A 24 -7.51 1.25 -0.54
CA ALA A 24 -7.72 1.90 0.75
C ALA A 24 -6.97 3.25 0.89
N TYR A 25 -5.93 3.48 0.09
CA TYR A 25 -5.13 4.71 0.16
C TYR A 25 -5.75 5.85 -0.68
N PRO A 26 -5.55 7.11 -0.28
CA PRO A 26 -5.96 8.26 -1.11
C PRO A 26 -5.13 8.32 -2.40
N LEU A 27 -5.66 8.93 -3.46
CA LEU A 27 -4.85 9.26 -4.63
C LEU A 27 -4.03 10.52 -4.32
N LEU A 28 -2.70 10.45 -4.48
CA LEU A 28 -1.78 11.56 -4.23
C LEU A 28 -0.83 11.75 -5.41
N HIS A 29 -0.12 12.88 -5.45
CA HIS A 29 0.87 13.15 -6.50
C HIS A 29 1.91 12.03 -6.62
N GLN A 30 2.33 11.46 -5.49
CA GLN A 30 3.33 10.40 -5.44
C GLN A 30 2.76 9.00 -5.20
N LEU A 31 1.44 8.86 -5.07
CA LEU A 31 0.82 7.58 -4.80
C LEU A 31 -0.33 7.32 -5.76
N MET A 32 -0.16 6.29 -6.59
CA MET A 32 -1.18 5.81 -7.50
C MET A 32 -1.98 4.68 -6.86
N ARG A 33 -3.30 4.73 -7.03
CA ARG A 33 -4.24 3.68 -6.62
C ARG A 33 -5.03 3.17 -7.82
N PRO A 34 -5.57 1.94 -7.79
CA PRO A 34 -6.47 1.48 -8.84
C PRO A 34 -7.73 2.34 -8.91
N TYR A 35 -8.27 2.50 -10.11
CA TYR A 35 -9.61 3.06 -10.33
C TYR A 35 -10.64 2.19 -9.61
N ARG A 36 -11.57 2.82 -8.90
CA ARG A 36 -12.67 2.13 -8.24
C ARG A 36 -13.62 1.56 -9.30
N ASP A 37 -13.87 0.26 -9.24
CA ASP A 37 -14.77 -0.40 -10.19
C ASP A 37 -16.23 -0.27 -9.70
N ASN A 38 -16.96 0.66 -10.32
CA ASN A 38 -18.39 0.83 -10.11
C ASN A 38 -19.20 0.23 -11.29
N GLY A 39 -18.63 -0.73 -12.02
CA GLY A 39 -19.23 -1.36 -13.22
C GLY A 39 -19.02 -0.58 -14.53
N HIS A 40 -18.51 0.65 -14.46
CA HIS A 40 -18.44 1.58 -15.60
C HIS A 40 -16.99 1.93 -16.01
N LEU A 41 -16.01 1.06 -15.71
CA LEU A 41 -14.62 1.32 -16.08
C LEU A 41 -14.42 1.27 -17.60
N THR A 42 -13.78 2.32 -18.12
CA THR A 42 -13.32 2.36 -19.52
C THR A 42 -12.26 1.29 -19.78
N ALA A 43 -12.06 0.91 -21.04
CA ALA A 43 -11.02 -0.05 -21.42
C ALA A 43 -9.62 0.39 -20.98
N ARG A 44 -9.33 1.69 -21.02
CA ARG A 44 -8.05 2.26 -20.55
C ARG A 44 -7.87 2.12 -19.04
N GLN A 45 -8.91 2.40 -18.26
CA GLN A 45 -8.89 2.22 -16.80
C GLN A 45 -8.75 0.74 -16.41
N LYS A 46 -9.45 -0.17 -17.09
CA LYS A 46 -9.29 -1.62 -16.90
C LYS A 46 -7.86 -2.07 -17.17
N ARG A 47 -7.25 -1.58 -18.26
CA ARG A 47 -5.84 -1.87 -18.58
C ARG A 47 -4.88 -1.33 -17.53
N PHE A 48 -5.13 -0.12 -17.02
CA PHE A 48 -4.34 0.46 -15.94
C PHE A 48 -4.44 -0.38 -14.67
N ASN A 49 -5.66 -0.68 -14.19
CA ASN A 49 -5.88 -1.50 -13.00
C ASN A 49 -5.23 -2.88 -13.14
N ARG A 50 -5.29 -3.51 -14.32
CA ARG A 50 -4.63 -4.79 -14.56
C ARG A 50 -3.11 -4.71 -14.37
N LYS A 51 -2.46 -3.67 -14.91
CA LYS A 51 -1.01 -3.47 -14.74
C LYS A 51 -0.65 -3.18 -13.28
N LEU A 52 -1.41 -2.32 -12.62
CA LEU A 52 -1.18 -1.97 -11.22
C LEU A 52 -1.34 -3.19 -10.31
N ASN A 53 -2.39 -4.00 -10.53
CA ASN A 53 -2.61 -5.23 -9.77
C ASN A 53 -1.50 -6.27 -10.02
N ALA A 54 -1.00 -6.40 -11.26
CA ALA A 54 0.13 -7.29 -11.54
C ALA A 54 1.39 -6.90 -10.74
N ALA A 55 1.68 -5.60 -10.64
CA ALA A 55 2.79 -5.12 -9.80
C ALA A 55 2.54 -5.42 -8.31
N ARG A 56 1.29 -5.28 -7.84
CA ARG A 56 0.93 -5.61 -6.45
C ARG A 56 1.10 -7.09 -6.10
N VAL A 57 0.81 -8.01 -7.02
CA VAL A 57 1.02 -9.45 -6.79
C VAL A 57 2.47 -9.75 -6.41
N VAL A 58 3.44 -9.08 -7.05
CA VAL A 58 4.87 -9.22 -6.71
C VAL A 58 5.14 -8.75 -5.28
N ILE A 59 4.56 -7.62 -4.88
CA ILE A 59 4.69 -7.06 -3.52
C ILE A 59 4.07 -8.02 -2.49
N GLU A 60 2.88 -8.52 -2.76
CA GLU A 60 2.16 -9.45 -1.88
C GLU A 60 2.90 -10.78 -1.73
N HIS A 61 3.47 -11.30 -2.82
CA HIS A 61 4.34 -12.49 -2.77
C HIS A 61 5.60 -12.24 -1.92
N ALA A 62 6.27 -11.10 -2.08
CA ALA A 62 7.43 -10.75 -1.28
C ALA A 62 7.10 -10.69 0.23
N PHE A 63 5.97 -10.07 0.59
CA PHE A 63 5.50 -10.06 1.97
C PHE A 63 5.07 -11.45 2.47
N GLY A 64 4.49 -12.28 1.60
CA GLY A 64 4.16 -13.67 1.92
C GLY A 64 5.41 -14.48 2.29
N ILE A 65 6.48 -14.36 1.50
CA ILE A 65 7.78 -14.99 1.77
C ILE A 65 8.40 -14.43 3.06
N MET A 66 8.33 -13.12 3.27
CA MET A 66 8.87 -12.49 4.47
C MET A 66 8.16 -13.01 5.73
N LYS A 67 6.83 -13.08 5.71
CA LYS A 67 6.04 -13.61 6.84
C LYS A 67 6.26 -15.11 7.06
N SER A 68 6.51 -15.90 6.01
CA SER A 68 6.76 -17.34 6.15
C SER A 68 8.15 -17.64 6.71
N LYS A 69 9.18 -16.89 6.29
CA LYS A 69 10.55 -17.03 6.79
C LYS A 69 10.70 -16.51 8.22
N PHE A 70 10.17 -15.32 8.50
CA PHE A 70 10.32 -14.68 9.80
C PHE A 70 9.06 -14.88 10.65
N ARG A 71 9.03 -15.98 11.43
CA ARG A 71 7.85 -16.36 12.26
C ARG A 71 7.37 -15.24 13.20
N ARG A 72 8.26 -14.36 13.67
CA ARG A 72 7.90 -13.18 14.49
C ARG A 72 6.96 -12.20 13.77
N LEU A 73 6.97 -12.16 12.43
CA LEU A 73 6.11 -11.30 11.61
C LEU A 73 4.75 -11.95 11.31
N ARG A 74 4.54 -13.22 11.69
CA ARG A 74 3.28 -13.94 11.45
C ARG A 74 2.16 -13.47 12.38
N TYR A 75 2.52 -13.14 13.62
CA TYR A 75 1.60 -12.62 14.63
C TYR A 75 2.28 -11.49 15.39
N LEU A 76 1.86 -10.25 15.12
CA LEU A 76 2.20 -9.11 15.95
C LEU A 76 1.17 -9.04 17.08
N GLN A 77 1.56 -9.44 18.30
CA GLN A 77 0.74 -9.17 19.48
C GLN A 77 0.77 -7.67 19.76
N MET A 78 -0.14 -6.92 19.14
CA MET A 78 -0.39 -5.54 19.48
C MET A 78 -1.16 -5.54 20.81
N ARG A 79 -0.44 -5.48 21.94
CA ARG A 79 -1.09 -5.23 23.24
C ARG A 79 -1.81 -3.89 23.15
N ASN A 80 -3.06 -3.89 23.58
CA ASN A 80 -3.91 -2.71 23.59
C ASN A 80 -3.23 -1.62 24.44
N ILE A 81 -2.92 -0.48 23.83
CA ILE A 81 -2.20 0.64 24.47
C ILE A 81 -2.98 1.18 25.69
N GLN A 82 -4.31 0.97 25.71
CA GLN A 82 -5.16 1.42 26.82
C GLN A 82 -4.91 0.69 28.15
N ASN A 83 -4.23 -0.48 28.14
CA ASN A 83 -3.94 -1.23 29.36
C ASN A 83 -2.56 -0.90 29.99
N ILE A 84 -1.82 0.09 29.47
CA ILE A 84 -0.52 0.51 30.04
C ILE A 84 -0.69 1.65 31.06
N SER A 85 -1.85 2.32 31.07
CA SER A 85 -2.13 3.44 32.01
C SER A 85 -2.71 2.99 33.36
N SER A 86 -2.66 1.70 33.69
CA SER A 86 -3.22 1.19 34.95
C SER A 86 -2.35 0.09 35.53
N ALA A 87 -1.11 0.45 35.85
CA ALA A 87 -0.24 -0.29 36.75
C ALA A 87 0.52 0.72 37.62
#